data_AF-A0A9D6YCL3-F1
#
_entry.id   AF-A0A9D6YCL3-F1
#
_cell.length_a   1.000
_cell.length_b   1.000
_cell.length_c   1.000
_cell.angle_alpha   90.00
_cell.angle_beta   90.00
_cell.angle_gamma   90.00
#
_symmetry.space_group_name_H-M   'P 1'
#
loop_
_entity.id
_entity.type
_entity.pdbx_description
1 polymer ?
#
loop_
_entity_poly.entity_id
_entity_poly.type
_entity_poly.pdbx_seq_one_letter_code
_entity_poly.pdbx_strand_id
1 'polypeptide(L)'
;MPRSVILSPLLLTAVFAAGLTSGSPAQTAPAQSPVLNPAPAEQAPSPARKRPRAISADVAAQLAATMPKYTPPPPKPEPKPEEEQVDLRDIDKPKNTIIRLPKYVVQEPKPPVFSERAISTKKGLTDIAMRRYITEADRALNRFTLPLFGISAEARALAMYAEDERLKNMADLDDAANTVSKSDAAAGVYVRREAQKTYLRSSDFGWNGGSRK
;
A
#
# COMPACT_ATOMS: atom_id res chain seq x y z
N MET A 1 -52.21 -30.49 41.51
CA MET A 1 -52.00 -29.60 40.34
C MET A 1 -50.56 -29.72 39.85
N PRO A 2 -50.28 -30.53 38.82
CA PRO A 2 -48.98 -30.57 38.18
C PRO A 2 -48.94 -29.66 36.94
N ARG A 3 -47.97 -28.75 36.85
CA ARG A 3 -47.71 -27.97 35.62
C ARG A 3 -46.58 -28.63 34.83
N SER A 4 -46.99 -29.20 33.70
CA SER A 4 -46.21 -29.66 32.57
C SER A 4 -45.63 -28.48 31.78
N VAL A 5 -44.33 -28.52 31.44
CA VAL A 5 -43.72 -27.68 30.39
C VAL A 5 -42.68 -28.49 29.61
N ILE A 6 -43.20 -29.16 28.59
CA ILE A 6 -42.75 -29.33 27.19
C ILE A 6 -41.23 -29.26 26.90
N LEU A 7 -40.70 -30.44 26.56
CA LEU A 7 -39.49 -30.73 25.78
C LEU A 7 -39.59 -30.16 24.35
N SER A 8 -38.51 -29.61 23.80
CA SER A 8 -38.33 -29.37 22.35
C SER A 8 -36.95 -29.88 21.90
N PRO A 9 -36.86 -30.80 20.94
CA PRO A 9 -35.60 -31.22 20.34
C PRO A 9 -35.31 -30.42 19.07
N LEU A 10 -34.12 -29.82 18.98
CA LEU A 10 -33.65 -29.15 17.75
C LEU A 10 -33.07 -30.22 16.80
N LEU A 11 -33.67 -30.31 15.62
CA LEU A 11 -33.37 -31.31 14.59
C LEU A 11 -32.10 -30.97 13.79
N LEU A 12 -31.23 -31.97 13.67
CA LEU A 12 -30.09 -32.09 12.77
C LEU A 12 -30.59 -32.29 11.33
N THR A 13 -30.14 -31.48 10.36
CA THR A 13 -30.18 -31.86 8.93
C THR A 13 -28.97 -31.32 8.18
N ALA A 14 -28.12 -32.26 7.75
CA ALA A 14 -27.07 -32.06 6.77
C ALA A 14 -27.66 -32.24 5.36
N VAL A 15 -27.28 -31.38 4.42
CA VAL A 15 -27.46 -31.64 2.98
C VAL A 15 -26.11 -31.48 2.30
N PHE A 16 -25.62 -32.61 1.81
CA PHE A 16 -24.44 -32.80 1.00
C PHE A 16 -24.93 -33.09 -0.43
N ALA A 17 -24.53 -32.29 -1.42
CA ALA A 17 -24.59 -32.60 -2.85
C ALA A 17 -23.60 -31.65 -3.56
N ALA A 18 -22.40 -32.09 -3.94
CA ALA A 18 -22.08 -32.89 -5.13
C ALA A 18 -22.55 -32.23 -6.45
N GLY A 19 -21.65 -31.46 -7.06
CA GLY A 19 -21.73 -30.98 -8.44
C GLY A 19 -20.34 -31.03 -9.08
N LEU A 20 -20.10 -32.11 -9.84
CA LEU A 20 -18.94 -32.33 -10.69
C LEU A 20 -18.96 -31.42 -11.94
N THR A 21 -17.90 -31.55 -12.73
CA THR A 21 -17.68 -31.06 -14.11
C THR A 21 -17.02 -29.67 -14.17
N SER A 22 -15.94 -29.44 -14.91
CA SER A 22 -15.16 -30.25 -15.84
C SER A 22 -13.75 -29.64 -15.93
N GLY A 23 -12.74 -30.50 -15.81
CA GLY A 23 -11.36 -30.15 -16.10
C GLY A 23 -10.92 -30.78 -17.43
N SER A 24 -9.88 -30.16 -18.00
CA SER A 24 -9.00 -30.61 -19.09
C SER A 24 -9.36 -30.23 -20.52
N PRO A 25 -8.37 -30.15 -21.45
CA PRO A 25 -6.94 -30.43 -21.28
C PRO A 25 -5.99 -29.31 -21.76
N ALA A 26 -4.74 -29.45 -21.31
CA ALA A 26 -3.57 -28.88 -21.95
C ALA A 26 -3.50 -29.30 -23.43
N GLN A 27 -3.13 -28.36 -24.31
CA GLN A 27 -2.72 -28.65 -25.67
C GLN A 27 -1.26 -28.23 -25.83
N THR A 28 -0.43 -29.24 -26.08
CA THR A 28 1.00 -29.13 -26.35
C THR A 28 1.24 -29.10 -27.86
N ALA A 29 2.27 -28.34 -28.23
CA ALA A 29 3.12 -28.46 -29.42
C ALA A 29 2.73 -27.63 -30.67
N PRO A 30 3.71 -27.28 -31.56
CA PRO A 30 5.15 -27.57 -31.51
C PRO A 30 6.06 -26.33 -31.68
N ALA A 31 7.32 -26.54 -31.33
CA ALA A 31 8.45 -25.69 -31.64
C ALA A 31 8.69 -25.60 -33.16
N GLN A 32 9.05 -24.41 -33.65
CA GLN A 32 9.79 -24.23 -34.89
C GLN A 32 10.95 -23.25 -34.66
N SER A 33 12.16 -23.78 -34.79
CA SER A 33 13.45 -23.10 -34.72
C SER A 33 13.73 -22.31 -36.01
N PRO A 34 14.77 -21.44 -35.99
CA PRO A 34 14.97 -20.34 -36.94
C PRO A 34 15.62 -20.80 -38.25
N VAL A 35 15.75 -19.86 -39.19
CA VAL A 35 16.42 -19.92 -40.50
C VAL A 35 15.43 -19.99 -41.67
N LEU A 36 15.11 -18.80 -42.20
CA LEU A 36 15.17 -18.39 -43.62
C LEU A 36 14.44 -17.06 -43.73
N ASN A 37 15.14 -15.96 -43.43
CA ASN A 37 14.64 -14.61 -43.63
C ASN A 37 15.33 -14.04 -44.88
N PRO A 38 14.65 -13.83 -46.02
CA PRO A 38 15.21 -13.03 -47.10
C PRO A 38 15.20 -11.54 -46.69
N ALA A 39 16.24 -10.83 -47.08
CA ALA A 39 16.51 -9.43 -46.73
C ALA A 39 15.33 -8.49 -47.05
N PRO A 40 15.12 -7.40 -46.27
CA PRO A 40 14.04 -6.47 -46.51
C PRO A 40 14.33 -5.64 -47.78
N ALA A 41 13.42 -5.72 -48.75
CA ALA A 41 13.29 -4.69 -49.76
C ALA A 41 12.76 -3.41 -49.10
N GLU A 42 13.39 -2.30 -49.46
CA GLU A 42 13.14 -0.95 -49.00
C GLU A 42 11.67 -0.55 -49.18
N GLN A 43 10.94 -0.41 -48.06
CA GLN A 43 9.58 0.13 -48.03
C GLN A 43 9.62 1.60 -47.63
N ALA A 44 9.08 2.44 -48.52
CA ALA A 44 8.76 3.85 -48.29
C ALA A 44 8.00 4.06 -46.96
N PRO A 45 8.13 5.23 -46.31
CA PRO A 45 7.59 5.44 -44.97
C PRO A 45 6.07 5.28 -44.96
N SER A 46 5.60 4.35 -44.15
CA SER A 46 4.17 4.18 -43.85
C SER A 46 3.62 5.46 -43.21
N PRO A 47 2.44 5.97 -43.62
CA PRO A 47 1.86 7.14 -42.98
C PRO A 47 1.55 6.81 -41.52
N ALA A 48 2.05 7.65 -40.61
CA ALA A 48 1.87 7.49 -39.18
C ALA A 48 0.40 7.23 -38.82
N ARG A 49 0.13 6.16 -38.06
CA ARG A 49 -1.21 5.80 -37.60
C ARG A 49 -1.77 6.97 -36.78
N LYS A 50 -2.75 7.68 -37.35
CA LYS A 50 -3.49 8.72 -36.63
C LYS A 50 -4.26 8.05 -35.51
N ARG A 51 -3.96 8.42 -34.27
CA ARG A 51 -4.63 7.92 -33.06
C ARG A 51 -6.15 8.04 -33.24
N PRO A 52 -6.96 7.04 -32.81
CA PRO A 52 -8.40 7.15 -32.88
C PRO A 52 -8.83 8.38 -32.06
N ARG A 53 -9.47 9.34 -32.74
CA ARG A 53 -10.00 10.54 -32.08
C ARG A 53 -11.26 10.12 -31.33
N ALA A 54 -11.45 10.64 -30.12
CA ALA A 54 -12.62 10.34 -29.29
C ALA A 54 -13.94 10.86 -29.89
N ILE A 55 -13.90 11.70 -30.93
CA ILE A 55 -15.06 12.34 -31.55
C ILE A 55 -14.90 12.28 -33.09
N SER A 56 -15.99 11.99 -33.81
CA SER A 56 -16.04 12.00 -35.27
C SER A 56 -15.94 13.43 -35.82
N ALA A 57 -15.42 13.57 -37.05
CA ALA A 57 -15.20 14.87 -37.66
C ALA A 57 -16.50 15.69 -37.79
N ASP A 58 -17.61 15.04 -38.08
CA ASP A 58 -18.91 15.70 -38.24
C ASP A 58 -19.47 16.21 -36.91
N VAL A 59 -19.28 15.47 -35.82
CA VAL A 59 -19.69 15.90 -34.47
C VAL A 59 -18.82 17.07 -33.99
N ALA A 60 -17.53 17.06 -34.31
CA ALA A 60 -16.64 18.18 -34.02
C ALA A 60 -17.04 19.45 -34.81
N ALA A 61 -17.46 19.30 -36.06
CA ALA A 61 -17.93 20.41 -36.88
C ALA A 61 -19.25 21.00 -36.36
N GLN A 62 -20.19 20.16 -35.93
CA GLN A 62 -21.44 20.61 -35.32
C GLN A 62 -21.20 21.35 -34.00
N LEU A 63 -20.26 20.87 -33.17
CA LEU A 63 -19.91 21.55 -31.93
C LEU A 63 -19.24 22.91 -32.19
N ALA A 64 -18.34 22.98 -33.18
CA ALA A 64 -17.72 24.25 -33.57
C ALA A 64 -18.73 25.25 -34.16
N ALA A 65 -19.79 24.77 -34.81
CA ALA A 65 -20.85 25.61 -35.36
C ALA A 65 -21.82 26.15 -34.29
N THR A 66 -22.02 25.43 -33.19
CA THR A 66 -22.90 25.85 -32.08
C THR A 66 -22.17 26.64 -31.00
N MET A 67 -20.84 26.63 -31.00
CA MET A 67 -20.06 27.43 -30.06
C MET A 67 -20.14 28.93 -30.39
N PRO A 68 -20.33 29.80 -29.39
CA PRO A 68 -20.33 31.24 -29.60
C PRO A 68 -18.98 31.70 -30.16
N LYS A 69 -19.02 32.59 -31.17
CA LYS A 69 -17.82 33.16 -31.80
C LYS A 69 -17.05 33.98 -30.75
N TYR A 70 -15.98 33.41 -30.20
CA TYR A 70 -15.09 34.12 -29.30
C TYR A 70 -14.26 35.11 -30.12
N THR A 71 -14.52 36.41 -29.94
CA THR A 71 -13.56 37.46 -30.29
C THR A 71 -12.48 37.46 -29.22
N PRO A 72 -11.26 37.00 -29.50
CA PRO A 72 -10.19 37.09 -28.53
C PRO A 72 -9.98 38.56 -28.18
N PRO A 73 -9.78 38.90 -26.89
CA PRO A 73 -9.33 40.24 -26.53
C PRO A 73 -8.04 40.54 -27.30
N PRO A 74 -7.84 41.80 -27.73
CA PRO A 74 -6.67 42.17 -28.52
C PRO A 74 -5.39 41.66 -27.84
N PRO A 75 -4.41 41.14 -28.60
CA PRO A 75 -3.17 40.66 -28.04
C PRO A 75 -2.56 41.76 -27.17
N LYS A 76 -2.25 41.40 -25.92
CA LYS A 76 -1.57 42.30 -24.98
C LYS A 76 -0.33 42.86 -25.69
N PRO A 77 -0.08 44.18 -25.60
CA PRO A 77 1.12 44.77 -26.17
C PRO A 77 2.35 44.03 -25.67
N GLU A 78 3.31 43.82 -26.57
CA GLU A 78 4.56 43.10 -26.30
C GLU A 78 5.22 43.64 -25.03
N PRO A 79 5.66 42.76 -24.11
CA PRO A 79 6.34 43.18 -22.91
C PRO A 79 7.63 43.92 -23.29
N LYS A 80 7.81 45.11 -22.69
CA LYS A 80 9.04 45.91 -22.81
C LYS A 80 10.28 45.03 -22.56
N PRO A 81 11.37 45.26 -23.31
CA PRO A 81 12.59 44.47 -23.19
C PRO A 81 13.15 44.55 -21.77
N GLU A 82 13.30 43.36 -21.18
CA GLU A 82 14.22 42.96 -20.12
C GLU A 82 14.82 44.12 -19.30
N GLU A 83 14.04 44.61 -18.33
CA GLU A 83 14.63 45.13 -17.10
C GLU A 83 15.33 43.96 -16.42
N GLU A 84 16.65 43.92 -16.62
CA GLU A 84 17.68 43.45 -15.70
C GLU A 84 17.23 42.30 -14.80
N GLN A 85 17.70 41.08 -15.13
CA GLN A 85 17.51 39.89 -14.30
C GLN A 85 17.92 40.22 -12.85
N VAL A 86 16.92 40.48 -12.02
CA VAL A 86 17.08 40.70 -10.59
C VAL A 86 17.74 39.45 -10.02
N ASP A 87 18.97 39.61 -9.50
CA ASP A 87 19.69 38.54 -8.82
C ASP A 87 18.78 37.90 -7.77
N LEU A 88 18.64 36.58 -7.84
CA LEU A 88 17.77 35.79 -6.96
C LEU A 88 18.11 35.94 -5.46
N ARG A 89 19.25 36.55 -5.13
CA ARG A 89 19.67 36.93 -3.77
C ARG A 89 18.93 38.14 -3.19
N ASP A 90 18.29 38.97 -4.01
CA ASP A 90 17.51 40.13 -3.58
C ASP A 90 16.01 39.87 -3.41
N ILE A 91 15.55 38.66 -3.70
CA ILE A 91 14.14 38.23 -3.65
C ILE A 91 13.73 37.75 -2.24
N ASP A 92 14.67 37.61 -1.30
CA ASP A 92 14.36 37.23 0.08
C ASP A 92 13.88 38.40 0.96
N LYS A 93 13.82 39.61 0.41
CA LYS A 93 13.13 40.75 1.05
C LYS A 93 11.67 40.76 0.60
N PRO A 94 10.70 40.48 1.50
CA PRO A 94 9.30 40.48 1.11
C PRO A 94 8.87 41.89 0.67
N LYS A 95 8.16 41.97 -0.48
CA LYS A 95 7.56 43.22 -1.01
C LYS A 95 6.56 43.89 -0.05
N ASN A 96 6.21 43.20 1.03
CA ASN A 96 5.34 43.66 2.08
C ASN A 96 6.20 43.67 3.35
N THR A 97 6.32 44.82 4.03
CA THR A 97 7.22 45.18 5.15
C THR A 97 7.07 44.30 6.41
N ILE A 98 6.47 43.13 6.28
CA ILE A 98 6.28 42.13 7.33
C ILE A 98 7.61 41.42 7.56
N ILE A 99 8.24 41.77 8.67
CA ILE A 99 9.42 41.10 9.19
C ILE A 99 9.05 39.64 9.47
N ARG A 100 9.61 38.70 8.69
CA ARG A 100 9.46 37.28 8.97
C ARG A 100 10.39 36.92 10.12
N LEU A 101 9.83 36.49 11.23
CA LEU A 101 10.60 35.96 12.34
C LEU A 101 11.40 34.73 11.88
N PRO A 102 12.62 34.52 12.40
CA PRO A 102 13.36 33.29 12.16
C PRO A 102 12.54 32.09 12.62
N LYS A 103 12.62 30.98 11.87
CA LYS A 103 11.94 29.73 12.23
C LYS A 103 12.60 29.18 13.50
N TYR A 104 11.94 29.36 14.64
CA TYR A 104 12.36 28.74 15.89
C TYR A 104 11.65 27.41 16.08
N VAL A 105 12.41 26.33 16.30
CA VAL A 105 11.87 25.01 16.64
C VAL A 105 12.18 24.77 18.10
N VAL A 106 11.15 24.76 18.95
CA VAL A 106 11.30 24.32 20.34
C VAL A 106 11.41 22.79 20.32
N GLN A 107 12.56 22.26 20.72
CA GLN A 107 12.76 20.82 20.85
C GLN A 107 12.54 20.44 22.31
N GLU A 108 11.33 19.97 22.62
CA GLU A 108 11.05 19.31 23.90
C GLU A 108 11.34 17.81 23.77
N PRO A 109 11.89 17.16 24.82
CA PRO A 109 12.03 15.72 24.83
C PRO A 109 10.64 15.09 24.78
N LYS A 110 10.41 14.20 23.80
CA LYS A 110 9.15 13.45 23.68
C LYS A 110 8.95 12.65 24.98
N PRO A 111 7.74 12.68 25.60
CA PRO A 111 7.49 11.86 26.78
C PRO A 111 7.70 10.37 26.47
N PRO A 112 8.13 9.58 27.46
CA PRO A 112 8.35 8.15 27.25
C PRO A 112 7.03 7.49 26.85
N VAL A 113 7.04 6.77 25.74
CA VAL A 113 5.90 5.94 25.31
C VAL A 113 6.02 4.61 26.04
N PHE A 114 5.15 4.38 27.00
CA PHE A 114 5.15 3.13 27.75
C PHE A 114 4.46 2.02 26.95
N SER A 115 5.23 0.99 26.58
CA SER A 115 4.68 -0.22 25.96
C SER A 115 4.31 -1.26 27.03
N GLU A 116 3.38 -2.14 26.73
CA GLU A 116 2.96 -3.20 27.66
C GLU A 116 4.12 -4.10 28.08
N ARG A 117 5.09 -4.32 27.17
CA ARG A 117 6.34 -5.03 27.45
C ARG A 117 7.26 -4.30 28.42
N ALA A 118 7.26 -2.97 28.39
CA ALA A 118 8.10 -2.14 29.26
C ALA A 118 7.49 -1.99 30.67
N ILE A 119 6.16 -2.00 30.78
CA ILE A 119 5.46 -1.87 32.07
C ILE A 119 5.30 -3.22 32.77
N SER A 120 5.01 -4.28 32.01
CA SER A 120 4.60 -5.57 32.57
C SER A 120 5.78 -6.46 32.92
N THR A 121 5.67 -7.19 34.03
CA THR A 121 6.55 -8.33 34.31
C THR A 121 6.28 -9.45 33.30
N LYS A 122 7.19 -10.42 33.18
CA LYS A 122 7.02 -11.58 32.29
C LYS A 122 5.69 -12.33 32.53
N LYS A 123 5.30 -12.47 33.80
CA LYS A 123 4.02 -13.10 34.19
C LYS A 123 2.81 -12.22 33.87
N GLY A 124 2.92 -10.91 34.13
CA GLY A 124 1.86 -9.98 33.76
C GLY A 124 1.62 -9.99 32.24
N LEU A 125 2.69 -10.09 31.46
CA LEU A 125 2.60 -10.14 30.01
C LEU A 125 1.99 -11.45 29.50
N THR A 126 2.33 -12.61 30.09
CA THR A 126 1.67 -13.88 29.77
C THR A 126 0.18 -13.81 30.08
N ASP A 127 -0.19 -13.21 31.21
CA ASP A 127 -1.60 -13.10 31.62
C ASP A 127 -2.39 -12.18 30.68
N ILE A 128 -1.79 -11.09 30.20
CA ILE A 128 -2.36 -10.18 29.20
C ILE A 128 -2.51 -10.91 27.86
N ALA A 129 -1.46 -11.60 27.41
CA ALA A 129 -1.48 -12.34 26.15
C ALA A 129 -2.53 -13.47 26.17
N MET A 130 -2.60 -14.23 27.26
CA MET A 130 -3.60 -15.28 27.44
C MET A 130 -5.03 -14.73 27.39
N ARG A 131 -5.28 -13.56 28.00
CA ARG A 131 -6.60 -12.91 27.95
C ARG A 131 -6.99 -12.42 26.56
N ARG A 132 -6.01 -12.02 25.73
CA ARG A 132 -6.26 -11.49 24.38
C ARG A 132 -6.43 -12.56 23.32
N TYR A 133 -5.61 -13.61 23.36
CA TYR A 133 -5.47 -14.54 22.23
C TYR A 133 -5.98 -15.95 22.52
N ILE A 134 -6.20 -16.32 23.78
CA ILE A 134 -6.66 -17.67 24.15
C ILE A 134 -8.09 -17.58 24.70
N THR A 135 -9.01 -18.23 24.00
CA THR A 135 -10.41 -18.32 24.44
C THR A 135 -10.56 -19.31 25.60
N GLU A 136 -11.66 -19.25 26.34
CA GLU A 136 -11.95 -20.22 27.40
C GLU A 136 -12.04 -21.66 26.86
N ALA A 137 -12.55 -21.82 25.64
CA ALA A 137 -12.60 -23.11 24.94
C ALA A 137 -11.18 -23.62 24.64
N ASP A 138 -10.29 -22.76 24.14
CA ASP A 138 -8.88 -23.13 23.91
C ASP A 138 -8.16 -23.49 25.22
N ARG A 139 -8.48 -22.80 26.32
CA ARG A 139 -7.92 -23.12 27.64
C ARG A 139 -8.41 -24.48 28.15
N ALA A 140 -9.67 -24.82 27.91
CA ALA A 140 -10.23 -26.12 28.28
C ALA A 140 -9.66 -27.27 27.43
N LEU A 141 -9.54 -27.06 26.11
CA LEU A 141 -9.03 -28.06 25.18
C LEU A 141 -7.53 -28.31 25.38
N ASN A 142 -6.77 -27.26 25.70
CA ASN A 142 -5.34 -27.38 25.97
C ASN A 142 -5.00 -27.78 27.41
N ARG A 143 -5.99 -28.06 28.27
CA ARG A 143 -5.77 -28.49 29.66
C ARG A 143 -4.99 -29.80 29.77
N PHE A 144 -5.12 -30.67 28.76
CA PHE A 144 -4.43 -31.96 28.67
C PHE A 144 -3.26 -31.96 27.67
N THR A 145 -2.73 -30.78 27.31
CA THR A 145 -1.55 -30.70 26.45
C THR A 145 -0.36 -31.41 27.10
N LEU A 146 0.15 -32.43 26.42
CA LEU A 146 1.30 -33.20 26.88
C LEU A 146 2.55 -32.33 26.70
N PRO A 147 3.35 -32.07 27.75
CA PRO A 147 4.51 -31.16 27.69
C PRO A 147 5.63 -31.64 26.76
N LEU A 148 5.56 -32.86 26.23
CA LEU A 148 6.49 -33.39 25.22
C LEU A 148 6.04 -33.17 23.78
N PHE A 149 4.74 -32.91 23.54
CA PHE A 149 4.19 -32.78 22.19
C PHE A 149 3.31 -31.53 22.12
N GLY A 150 3.90 -30.41 21.73
CA GLY A 150 3.20 -29.16 21.45
C GLY A 150 3.78 -27.94 22.16
N ILE A 151 3.37 -26.75 21.69
CA ILE A 151 3.61 -25.48 22.38
C ILE A 151 2.53 -25.29 23.46
N SER A 152 2.91 -24.88 24.67
CA SER A 152 1.94 -24.57 25.71
C SER A 152 1.03 -23.42 25.27
N ALA A 153 -0.20 -23.36 25.80
CA ALA A 153 -1.12 -22.27 25.49
C ALA A 153 -0.52 -20.89 25.80
N GLU A 154 0.28 -20.80 26.87
CA GLU A 154 1.02 -19.60 27.27
C GLU A 154 2.10 -19.23 26.25
N ALA A 155 2.92 -20.19 25.82
CA ALA A 155 3.94 -19.96 24.81
C ALA A 155 3.33 -19.55 23.46
N ARG A 156 2.21 -20.16 23.09
CA ARG A 156 1.43 -19.80 21.91
C ARG A 156 0.89 -18.37 22.01
N ALA A 157 0.29 -18.01 23.14
CA ALA A 157 -0.24 -16.66 23.37
C ALA A 157 0.86 -15.60 23.31
N LEU A 158 2.03 -15.88 23.91
CA LEU A 158 3.20 -15.00 23.81
C LEU A 158 3.70 -14.85 22.37
N ALA A 159 3.71 -15.93 21.59
CA ALA A 159 4.10 -15.88 20.18
C ALA A 159 3.12 -15.04 19.36
N MET A 160 1.82 -15.20 19.58
CA MET A 160 0.77 -14.40 18.92
C MET A 160 0.88 -12.92 19.31
N TYR A 161 1.11 -12.62 20.58
CA TYR A 161 1.33 -11.25 21.05
C TYR A 161 2.58 -10.63 20.41
N ALA A 162 3.70 -11.35 20.35
CA ALA A 162 4.93 -10.86 19.75
C ALA A 162 4.77 -10.56 18.25
N GLU A 163 4.00 -11.39 17.54
CA GLU A 163 3.68 -11.15 16.14
C GLU A 163 2.76 -9.93 15.95
N ASP A 164 1.75 -9.76 16.80
CA ASP A 164 0.86 -8.59 16.75
C ASP A 164 1.63 -7.28 17.02
N GLU A 165 2.55 -7.26 17.98
CA GLU A 165 3.46 -6.13 18.21
C GLU A 165 4.34 -5.85 16.98
N ARG A 166 4.84 -6.89 16.30
CA ARG A 166 5.60 -6.74 15.06
C ARG A 166 4.76 -6.11 13.96
N LEU A 167 3.51 -6.56 13.80
CA LEU A 167 2.59 -6.03 12.79
C LEU A 167 2.22 -4.57 13.08
N LYS A 168 1.97 -4.22 14.35
CA LYS A 168 1.74 -2.83 14.78
C LYS A 168 2.93 -1.93 14.48
N ASN A 169 4.15 -2.34 14.85
CA ASN A 169 5.34 -1.55 14.57
C ASN A 169 5.58 -1.40 13.05
N MET A 170 5.17 -2.38 12.23
CA MET A 170 5.23 -2.27 10.77
C MET A 170 4.19 -1.30 10.22
N ALA A 171 2.97 -1.33 10.74
CA ALA A 171 1.91 -0.39 10.38
C ALA A 171 2.28 1.05 10.78
N ASP A 172 2.80 1.26 11.98
CA ASP A 172 3.21 2.57 12.47
C ASP A 172 4.30 3.21 11.60
N LEU A 173 5.27 2.41 11.12
CA LEU A 173 6.29 2.91 10.18
C LEU A 173 5.72 3.25 8.81
N ASP A 174 4.75 2.49 8.31
CA ASP A 174 4.08 2.83 7.05
C ASP A 174 3.24 4.10 7.18
N ASP A 175 2.51 4.26 8.28
CA ASP A 175 1.76 5.48 8.58
C ASP A 175 2.67 6.70 8.76
N ALA A 176 3.84 6.52 9.39
CA ALA A 176 4.86 7.56 9.46
C ALA A 176 5.38 7.93 8.06
N ALA A 177 5.68 6.94 7.21
CA ALA A 177 6.10 7.18 5.83
C ALA A 177 5.02 7.92 5.02
N ASN A 178 3.76 7.52 5.18
CA ASN A 178 2.60 8.15 4.53
C ASN A 178 2.42 9.58 5.03
N THR A 179 2.62 9.85 6.32
CA THR A 179 2.54 11.20 6.90
C THR A 179 3.67 12.09 6.41
N VAL A 180 4.91 11.62 6.40
CA VAL A 180 6.07 12.35 5.87
C VAL A 180 5.92 12.61 4.38
N SER A 181 5.37 11.66 3.62
CA SER A 181 5.16 11.83 2.17
C SER A 181 4.21 12.99 1.82
N LYS A 182 3.35 13.42 2.75
CA LYS A 182 2.45 14.56 2.56
C LYS A 182 3.19 15.90 2.61
N SER A 183 4.30 16.00 3.34
CA SER A 183 5.12 17.21 3.43
C SER A 183 6.34 17.15 2.51
N ASP A 184 6.98 15.99 2.37
CA ASP A 184 8.12 15.72 1.51
C ASP A 184 8.06 14.30 0.92
N ALA A 185 7.78 14.23 -0.38
CA ALA A 185 7.67 12.96 -1.10
C ALA A 185 8.99 12.18 -1.14
N ALA A 186 10.15 12.84 -1.23
CA ALA A 186 11.45 12.17 -1.28
C ALA A 186 11.80 11.54 0.07
N ALA A 187 11.57 12.28 1.16
CA ALA A 187 11.72 11.75 2.52
C ALA A 187 10.75 10.59 2.79
N GLY A 188 9.50 10.67 2.31
CA GLY A 188 8.54 9.57 2.44
C GLY A 188 8.99 8.27 1.76
N VAL A 189 9.55 8.37 0.54
CA VAL A 189 10.12 7.22 -0.19
C VAL A 189 11.32 6.63 0.54
N TYR A 190 12.15 7.47 1.17
CA TYR A 190 13.28 7.01 1.99
C TYR A 190 12.80 6.23 3.22
N VAL A 191 11.87 6.80 4.00
CA VAL A 191 11.33 6.15 5.20
C VAL A 191 10.66 4.82 4.86
N ARG A 192 9.85 4.76 3.80
CA ARG A 192 9.21 3.51 3.37
C ARG A 192 10.24 2.43 3.02
N ARG A 193 11.33 2.79 2.34
CA ARG A 193 12.41 1.87 1.97
C ARG A 193 13.14 1.32 3.20
N GLU A 194 13.46 2.18 4.16
CA GLU A 194 14.13 1.75 5.40
C GLU A 194 13.21 0.91 6.30
N ALA A 195 11.92 1.26 6.37
CA ALA A 195 10.92 0.45 7.07
C ALA A 195 10.81 -0.96 6.44
N GLN A 196 10.76 -1.04 5.12
CA GLN A 196 10.77 -2.32 4.40
C GLN A 196 12.04 -3.11 4.67
N LYS A 197 13.23 -2.50 4.62
CA LYS A 197 14.50 -3.20 4.93
C LYS A 197 14.57 -3.73 6.36
N THR A 198 13.94 -3.03 7.31
CA THR A 198 13.97 -3.42 8.73
C THR A 198 13.18 -4.71 8.98
N TYR A 199 12.01 -4.85 8.35
CA TYR A 199 11.14 -6.02 8.55
C TYR A 199 11.28 -7.11 7.49
N LEU A 200 11.57 -6.74 6.24
CA LEU A 200 11.87 -7.67 5.16
C LEU A 200 13.39 -7.77 5.03
N ARG A 201 13.94 -8.85 5.59
CA ARG A 201 15.34 -9.20 5.35
C ARG A 201 15.47 -9.61 3.88
N SER A 202 15.87 -8.67 3.03
CA SER A 202 16.07 -8.92 1.59
C SER A 202 17.00 -10.10 1.29
N SER A 203 17.88 -10.46 2.22
CA SER A 203 18.73 -11.67 2.17
C SER A 203 17.95 -12.99 2.22
N ASP A 204 16.81 -13.02 2.91
CA ASP A 204 16.10 -14.27 3.22
C ASP A 204 15.09 -14.63 2.13
N PHE A 205 14.70 -13.64 1.31
CA PHE A 205 13.72 -13.80 0.23
C PHE A 205 14.34 -13.94 -1.17
N GLY A 206 15.67 -14.12 -1.27
CA GLY A 206 16.37 -14.28 -2.56
C GLY A 206 16.30 -13.05 -3.48
N TRP A 207 15.71 -11.94 -3.03
CA TRP A 207 15.61 -10.68 -3.75
C TRP A 207 16.86 -9.84 -3.54
N ASN A 208 18.03 -10.44 -3.80
CA ASN A 208 19.23 -9.63 -3.98
C ASN A 208 19.20 -9.14 -5.42
N GLY A 209 18.74 -7.90 -5.61
CA GLY A 209 18.75 -7.21 -6.89
C GLY A 209 20.19 -7.12 -7.39
N GLY A 210 20.61 -8.15 -8.12
CA GLY A 210 21.91 -8.19 -8.75
C GLY A 210 22.02 -7.02 -9.71
N SER A 211 22.88 -6.07 -9.37
CA SER A 211 23.67 -5.37 -10.38
C SER A 211 24.48 -6.43 -11.13
N ARG A 212 23.88 -6.99 -12.19
CA ARG A 212 24.66 -7.62 -13.24
C ARG A 212 25.54 -6.50 -13.81
N LYS A 213 26.85 -6.67 -13.65
CA LYS A 213 27.85 -5.87 -14.37
C LYS A 213 27.60 -5.96 -15.87
#